data_AF-A0AAW9SJA1-F1
#
_entry.id   AF-A0AAW9SJA1-F1
#
_cell.length_a   1.000
_cell.length_b   1.000
_cell.length_c   1.000
_cell.angle_alpha   90.00
_cell.angle_beta   90.00
_cell.angle_gamma   90.00
#
_symmetry.space_group_name_H-M   'P 1'
#
loop_
_entity.id
_entity.type
_entity.pdbx_description
1 polymer ?
#
loop_
_entity_poly.entity_id
_entity_poly.type
_entity_poly.pdbx_seq_one_letter_code
_entity_poly.pdbx_strand_id
1 'polypeptide(L)'
;MNYRLFFTIPLLFVPFLSFGQDPPKEDTLVIHLDAEIYTKTAFIDDNPRTKPSVFEYLVDKRNDKPLTGLYKVITGLNSFYYCRYKNGVETLELNYIEYHQDGKLVRMDIKSHLLLGSKYLSVPNYSCDKKIKGFYKSVISDAIVEEVVIKQKVKEDTVYWIVKSKRYPYKIPFEKHRLKGCF
;
A
#
# COMPACT_ATOMS: atom_id res chain seq x y z
N MET A 1 40.07 17.60 60.24
CA MET A 1 38.71 17.85 59.70
C MET A 1 38.76 17.64 58.20
N ASN A 2 38.10 16.61 57.68
CA ASN A 2 37.83 16.41 56.25
C ASN A 2 36.74 15.34 56.15
N TYR A 3 35.48 15.75 56.05
CA TYR A 3 34.35 14.85 55.79
C TYR A 3 34.10 14.85 54.27
N ARG A 4 34.34 13.72 53.60
CA ARG A 4 33.88 13.49 52.23
C ARG A 4 32.44 12.97 52.30
N LEU A 5 31.49 13.82 51.91
CA LEU A 5 30.10 13.44 51.65
C LEU A 5 30.04 12.63 50.35
N PHE A 6 29.82 11.32 50.45
CA PHE A 6 29.39 10.51 49.32
C PHE A 6 27.88 10.66 49.17
N PHE A 7 27.44 11.43 48.17
CA PHE A 7 26.05 11.41 47.72
C PHE A 7 25.84 10.17 46.84
N THR A 8 25.27 9.11 47.41
CA THR A 8 24.68 8.01 46.64
C THR A 8 23.30 8.46 46.15
N ILE A 9 23.21 8.80 44.86
CA ILE A 9 21.93 9.00 44.17
C ILE A 9 21.31 7.61 43.92
N PRO A 10 20.10 7.30 44.40
CA PRO A 10 19.46 6.04 44.06
C PRO A 10 19.05 6.11 42.58
N LEU A 11 19.62 5.21 41.75
CA LEU A 11 19.11 4.93 40.41
C LEU A 11 17.68 4.40 40.57
N LEU A 12 16.69 5.24 40.28
CA LEU A 12 15.33 4.81 40.01
C LEU A 12 15.34 4.04 38.70
N PHE A 13 15.38 2.71 38.82
CA PHE A 13 15.13 1.79 37.72
C PHE A 13 13.66 1.91 37.35
N VAL A 14 13.35 2.76 36.37
CA VAL A 14 12.04 2.79 35.73
C VAL A 14 12.05 1.62 34.73
N PRO A 15 11.29 0.53 34.94
CA PRO A 15 11.14 -0.45 33.89
C PRO A 15 10.41 0.23 32.74
N PHE A 16 11.14 0.54 31.67
CA PHE A 16 10.54 0.79 30.37
C PHE A 16 9.75 -0.48 30.03
N LEU A 17 8.43 -0.43 30.24
CA LEU A 17 7.50 -1.26 29.51
C LEU A 17 7.68 -0.91 28.03
N SER A 18 8.63 -1.59 27.41
CA SER A 18 8.69 -1.76 25.97
C SER A 18 7.43 -2.52 25.58
N PHE A 19 6.32 -1.78 25.41
CA PHE A 19 5.25 -2.20 24.52
C PHE A 19 5.86 -2.23 23.13
N GLY A 20 6.53 -3.34 22.81
CA GLY A 20 6.88 -3.69 21.45
C GLY A 20 5.57 -3.97 20.74
N GLN A 21 4.94 -2.92 20.22
CA GLN A 21 3.90 -3.08 19.23
C GLN A 21 4.61 -3.58 17.98
N ASP A 22 4.29 -4.80 17.57
CA ASP A 22 4.80 -5.35 16.32
C ASP A 22 4.47 -4.37 15.19
N PRO A 23 5.44 -4.04 14.32
CA PRO A 23 5.18 -3.15 13.21
C PRO A 23 4.06 -3.74 12.35
N PRO A 24 3.15 -2.91 11.82
CA PRO A 24 2.02 -3.38 11.04
C PRO A 24 2.52 -4.23 9.87
N LYS A 25 1.99 -5.45 9.77
CA LYS A 25 2.38 -6.40 8.73
C LYS A 25 1.93 -5.87 7.37
N GLU A 26 2.87 -5.68 6.46
CA GLU A 26 2.61 -5.19 5.11
C GLU A 26 2.29 -6.39 4.20
N ASP A 27 1.10 -6.42 3.60
CA ASP A 27 0.66 -7.51 2.71
C ASP A 27 1.23 -7.37 1.28
N THR A 28 2.38 -6.69 1.11
CA THR A 28 3.02 -6.52 -0.19
C THR A 28 4.47 -6.94 -0.21
N LEU A 29 4.90 -7.46 -1.36
CA LEU A 29 6.31 -7.65 -1.67
C LEU A 29 6.79 -6.44 -2.49
N VAL A 30 7.91 -5.85 -2.09
CA VAL A 30 8.58 -4.80 -2.87
C VAL A 30 9.39 -5.47 -3.98
N ILE A 31 9.21 -4.99 -5.21
CA ILE A 31 10.02 -5.43 -6.36
C ILE A 31 10.54 -4.23 -7.17
N HIS A 32 11.75 -4.37 -7.70
CA HIS A 32 12.37 -3.39 -8.56
C HIS A 32 12.23 -3.79 -10.03
N LEU A 33 11.55 -2.97 -10.84
CA LEU A 33 11.11 -3.29 -12.20
C LEU A 33 12.27 -3.77 -13.11
N ASP A 34 13.42 -3.10 -13.08
CA ASP A 34 14.52 -3.44 -13.99
C ASP A 34 15.55 -4.39 -13.35
N ALA A 35 15.61 -4.42 -12.01
CA ALA A 35 16.59 -5.22 -11.28
C ALA A 35 16.11 -6.66 -11.07
N GLU A 36 14.84 -6.86 -10.73
CA GLU A 36 14.33 -8.14 -10.19
C GLU A 36 13.29 -8.83 -11.06
N ILE A 37 12.75 -8.15 -12.07
CA ILE A 37 11.75 -8.74 -12.97
C ILE A 37 12.17 -8.58 -14.43
N TYR A 38 11.62 -9.43 -15.28
CA TYR A 38 11.82 -9.37 -16.72
C TYR A 38 10.59 -9.87 -17.46
N THR A 39 10.47 -9.45 -18.72
CA THR A 39 9.34 -9.81 -19.58
C THR A 39 9.65 -11.11 -20.32
N LYS A 40 8.73 -12.08 -20.26
CA LYS A 40 8.68 -13.23 -21.16
C LYS A 40 7.52 -13.06 -22.14
N THR A 41 7.70 -13.60 -23.32
CA THR A 41 6.72 -13.57 -24.41
C THR A 41 6.21 -14.99 -24.65
N ALA A 42 4.91 -15.15 -24.80
CA ALA A 42 4.30 -16.41 -25.17
C ALA A 42 3.36 -16.25 -26.37
N PHE A 43 3.33 -17.28 -27.20
CA PHE A 43 2.56 -17.34 -28.43
C PHE A 43 1.31 -18.20 -28.19
N ILE A 44 0.14 -17.65 -28.51
CA ILE A 44 -1.16 -18.29 -28.23
C ILE A 44 -1.61 -19.16 -29.41
N ASP A 45 -1.21 -18.79 -30.63
CA ASP A 45 -1.56 -19.52 -31.85
C ASP A 45 -0.43 -19.39 -32.88
N ASP A 46 0.12 -20.53 -33.31
CA ASP A 46 1.17 -20.67 -34.32
C ASP A 46 0.59 -21.03 -35.71
N ASN A 47 -0.67 -20.68 -35.98
CA ASN A 47 -1.26 -20.87 -37.29
C ASN A 47 -0.54 -20.01 -38.35
N PRO A 48 0.10 -20.60 -39.38
CA PRO A 48 0.91 -19.89 -40.37
C PRO A 48 0.10 -18.98 -41.31
N ARG A 49 -1.23 -19.02 -41.25
CA ARG A 49 -2.13 -18.17 -42.05
C ARG A 49 -2.62 -16.93 -41.31
N THR A 50 -2.35 -16.84 -40.02
CA THR A 50 -2.75 -15.71 -39.16
C THR A 50 -1.53 -15.16 -38.45
N LYS A 51 -1.51 -13.86 -38.19
CA LYS A 51 -0.43 -13.27 -37.39
C LYS A 51 -0.46 -13.91 -35.99
N PRO A 52 0.67 -14.41 -35.45
CA PRO A 52 0.69 -15.01 -34.13
C PRO A 52 0.14 -14.05 -33.09
N SER A 53 -0.73 -14.55 -32.22
CA SER A 53 -1.17 -13.80 -31.04
C SER A 53 -0.10 -13.90 -29.98
N VAL A 54 0.48 -12.75 -29.63
CA VAL A 54 1.61 -12.64 -28.70
C VAL A 54 1.11 -12.00 -27.42
N PHE A 55 1.44 -12.59 -26.26
CA PHE A 55 1.25 -11.94 -24.97
C PHE A 55 2.54 -11.88 -24.17
N GLU A 56 2.70 -10.79 -23.45
CA GLU A 56 3.82 -10.55 -22.56
C GLU A 56 3.38 -10.74 -21.10
N TYR A 57 4.28 -11.29 -20.29
CA TYR A 57 4.05 -11.47 -18.85
C TYR A 57 5.35 -11.25 -18.07
N LEU A 58 5.22 -10.73 -16.86
CA LEU A 58 6.34 -10.43 -15.97
C LEU A 58 6.70 -11.63 -15.09
N VAL A 59 8.00 -11.86 -14.97
CA VAL A 59 8.59 -12.99 -14.25
C VAL A 59 9.59 -12.49 -13.22
N ASP A 60 9.57 -13.09 -12.02
CA ASP A 60 10.56 -12.84 -10.97
C ASP A 60 11.88 -13.56 -11.33
N LYS A 61 12.98 -12.81 -11.43
CA LYS A 61 14.31 -13.33 -11.77
C LYS A 61 14.83 -14.33 -10.73
N ARG A 62 14.40 -14.25 -9.47
CA ARG A 62 14.93 -15.06 -8.36
C ARG A 62 14.47 -16.51 -8.42
N ASN A 63 13.26 -16.75 -8.90
CA ASN A 63 12.62 -18.07 -8.88
C ASN A 63 12.09 -18.52 -10.24
N ASP A 64 12.24 -17.68 -11.27
CA ASP A 64 11.76 -17.91 -12.64
C ASP A 64 10.26 -18.20 -12.75
N LYS A 65 9.45 -17.63 -11.85
CA LYS A 65 7.99 -17.80 -11.86
C LYS A 65 7.27 -16.50 -12.24
N PRO A 66 6.13 -16.58 -12.95
CA PRO A 66 5.30 -15.41 -13.22
C PRO A 66 4.85 -14.74 -11.94
N LEU A 67 4.86 -13.40 -11.91
CA LEU A 67 4.40 -12.64 -10.74
C LEU A 67 2.96 -12.99 -10.40
N THR A 68 2.70 -13.29 -9.13
CA THR A 68 1.36 -13.52 -8.60
C THR A 68 1.23 -12.84 -7.24
N GLY A 69 0.18 -12.03 -7.04
CA GLY A 69 -0.06 -11.30 -5.79
C GLY A 69 0.03 -9.78 -5.95
N LEU A 70 0.02 -9.06 -4.82
CA LEU A 70 0.09 -7.59 -4.77
C LEU A 70 1.53 -7.15 -4.49
N TYR A 71 2.03 -6.22 -5.30
CA TYR A 71 3.40 -5.75 -5.25
C TYR A 71 3.47 -4.23 -5.17
N LYS A 72 4.49 -3.75 -4.46
CA LYS A 72 5.00 -2.38 -4.59
C LYS A 72 6.10 -2.39 -5.65
N VAL A 73 5.78 -1.86 -6.82
CA VAL A 73 6.69 -1.86 -7.97
C VAL A 73 7.46 -0.54 -8.00
N ILE A 74 8.78 -0.62 -7.89
CA ILE A 74 9.68 0.53 -7.97
C ILE A 74 10.13 0.72 -9.42
N THR A 75 9.79 1.86 -10.03
CA THR A 75 10.00 2.15 -11.48
C THR A 75 11.17 3.07 -11.78
N GLY A 76 11.98 3.41 -10.78
CA GLY A 76 13.12 4.31 -10.88
C GLY A 76 13.72 4.64 -9.51
N LEU A 77 14.60 5.64 -9.43
CA LEU A 77 15.38 5.93 -8.21
C LEU A 77 14.52 6.13 -6.96
N ASN A 78 13.27 6.62 -7.08
CA ASN A 78 12.37 6.82 -5.94
C ASN A 78 10.86 6.77 -6.28
N SER A 79 10.43 6.30 -7.45
CA SER A 79 9.00 6.24 -7.80
C SER A 79 8.43 4.85 -7.64
N PHE A 80 7.17 4.75 -7.21
CA PHE A 80 6.48 3.47 -7.08
C PHE A 80 5.00 3.52 -7.45
N TYR A 81 4.44 2.34 -7.71
CA TYR A 81 3.00 2.10 -7.77
C TYR A 81 2.65 0.74 -7.14
N TYR A 82 1.38 0.54 -6.79
CA TYR A 82 0.89 -0.75 -6.34
C TYR A 82 0.22 -1.48 -7.49
N CYS A 83 0.62 -2.72 -7.73
CA CYS A 83 0.10 -3.53 -8.80
C CYS A 83 -0.17 -4.96 -8.35
N ARG A 84 -1.35 -5.48 -8.70
CA ARG A 84 -1.64 -6.90 -8.54
C ARG A 84 -1.37 -7.61 -9.85
N TYR A 85 -0.63 -8.70 -9.77
CA TYR A 85 -0.35 -9.58 -10.90
C TYR A 85 -1.08 -10.91 -10.72
N LYS A 86 -1.58 -11.46 -11.82
CA LYS A 86 -2.10 -12.82 -11.93
C LYS A 86 -1.36 -13.50 -13.08
N ASN A 87 -0.52 -14.49 -12.77
CA ASN A 87 0.32 -15.20 -13.74
C ASN A 87 1.17 -14.25 -14.61
N GLY A 88 1.77 -13.24 -13.99
CA GLY A 88 2.63 -12.27 -14.64
C GLY A 88 1.90 -11.15 -15.40
N VAL A 89 0.56 -11.16 -15.42
CA VAL A 89 -0.26 -10.13 -16.07
C VAL A 89 -0.84 -9.17 -15.03
N GLU A 90 -0.71 -7.87 -15.27
CA GLU A 90 -1.31 -6.83 -14.42
C GLU A 90 -2.84 -6.94 -14.41
N THR A 91 -3.44 -6.85 -13.23
CA THR A 91 -4.89 -6.72 -13.12
C THR A 91 -5.28 -5.24 -13.17
N LEU A 92 -6.41 -4.95 -13.83
CA LEU A 92 -6.97 -3.59 -13.93
C LEU A 92 -7.71 -3.15 -12.66
N GLU A 93 -7.56 -3.90 -11.57
CA GLU A 93 -8.25 -3.64 -10.31
C GLU A 93 -7.67 -2.43 -9.59
N LEU A 94 -8.46 -1.84 -8.70
CA LEU A 94 -7.96 -0.83 -7.79
C LEU A 94 -6.99 -1.48 -6.80
N ASN A 95 -5.71 -1.12 -6.91
CA ASN A 95 -4.67 -1.59 -6.00
C ASN A 95 -4.51 -0.64 -4.80
N TYR A 96 -4.50 -1.22 -3.61
CA TYR A 96 -4.31 -0.56 -2.33
C TYR A 96 -3.60 -1.50 -1.35
N ILE A 97 -2.89 -0.94 -0.38
CA ILE A 97 -2.27 -1.65 0.73
C ILE A 97 -3.10 -1.44 1.98
N GLU A 98 -3.37 -2.55 2.67
CA GLU A 98 -3.97 -2.57 3.99
C GLU A 98 -2.89 -2.83 5.03
N TYR A 99 -2.93 -2.09 6.14
CA TYR A 99 -2.03 -2.26 7.27
C TYR A 99 -2.86 -2.65 8.49
N HIS A 100 -2.53 -3.79 9.08
CA HIS A 100 -3.28 -4.36 10.18
C HIS A 100 -2.46 -4.34 11.47
N GLN A 101 -3.12 -4.01 12.58
CA GLN A 101 -2.61 -4.13 13.94
C GLN A 101 -3.68 -4.83 14.79
N ASP A 102 -3.29 -5.90 15.49
CA ASP A 102 -4.20 -6.73 16.29
C ASP A 102 -5.45 -7.21 15.51
N GLY A 103 -5.26 -7.54 14.23
CA GLY A 103 -6.33 -7.98 13.32
C GLY A 103 -7.29 -6.88 12.86
N LYS A 104 -7.03 -5.61 13.20
CA LYS A 104 -7.82 -4.45 12.80
C LYS A 104 -7.08 -3.63 11.75
N LEU A 105 -7.80 -3.14 10.75
CA LEU A 105 -7.27 -2.20 9.77
C LEU A 105 -6.96 -0.87 10.48
N VAL A 106 -5.71 -0.41 10.42
CA VAL A 106 -5.27 0.85 11.05
C VAL A 106 -4.76 1.87 10.05
N ARG A 107 -4.33 1.43 8.87
CA ARG A 107 -3.89 2.33 7.79
C ARG A 107 -4.21 1.72 6.44
N MET A 108 -4.41 2.59 5.45
CA MET A 108 -4.56 2.19 4.06
C MET A 108 -3.85 3.17 3.12
N ASP A 109 -3.14 2.65 2.13
CA ASP A 109 -2.53 3.46 1.06
C ASP A 109 -3.06 3.03 -0.30
N ILE A 110 -3.45 3.99 -1.13
CA ILE A 110 -4.10 3.74 -2.42
C ILE A 110 -3.28 4.39 -3.53
N LYS A 111 -2.71 3.54 -4.38
CA LYS A 111 -1.97 3.95 -5.58
C LYS A 111 -2.20 2.96 -6.72
N SER A 112 -3.34 3.12 -7.40
CA SER A 112 -3.62 2.38 -8.64
C SER A 112 -2.90 3.01 -9.83
N HIS A 113 -2.54 2.19 -10.81
CA HIS A 113 -2.05 2.61 -12.12
C HIS A 113 -3.05 3.54 -12.84
N LEU A 114 -4.36 3.34 -12.63
CA LEU A 114 -5.42 4.21 -13.19
C LEU A 114 -5.43 5.61 -12.56
N LEU A 115 -4.91 5.75 -11.33
CA LEU A 115 -4.66 7.04 -10.68
C LEU A 115 -3.28 7.55 -11.14
N LEU A 116 -3.13 7.75 -12.45
CA LEU A 116 -1.92 8.32 -13.05
C LEU A 116 -1.60 9.67 -12.39
N GLY A 117 -0.34 9.84 -11.97
CA GLY A 117 0.15 11.04 -11.32
C GLY A 117 1.24 10.76 -10.29
N SER A 118 1.90 11.81 -9.81
CA SER A 118 3.00 11.72 -8.84
C SER A 118 2.53 11.64 -7.38
N LYS A 119 1.25 11.30 -7.15
CA LYS A 119 0.66 11.25 -5.80
C LYS A 119 -0.06 9.94 -5.53
N TYR A 120 -0.11 9.56 -4.27
CA TYR A 120 -0.96 8.48 -3.75
C TYR A 120 -1.78 8.98 -2.56
N LEU A 121 -2.93 8.34 -2.31
CA LEU A 121 -3.76 8.66 -1.15
C LEU A 121 -3.33 7.78 0.03
N SER A 122 -3.03 8.39 1.16
CA SER A 122 -2.68 7.71 2.41
C SER A 122 -3.71 8.04 3.49
N VAL A 123 -4.16 7.02 4.21
CA VAL A 123 -5.04 7.12 5.37
C VAL A 123 -4.30 6.49 6.55
N PRO A 124 -3.49 7.27 7.29
CA PRO A 124 -2.59 6.72 8.31
C PRO A 124 -3.29 6.30 9.61
N ASN A 125 -4.49 6.83 9.87
CA ASN A 125 -5.31 6.51 11.04
C ASN A 125 -6.71 6.16 10.55
N TYR A 126 -6.87 4.96 10.00
CA TYR A 126 -8.16 4.47 9.56
C TYR A 126 -9.10 4.31 10.76
N SER A 127 -10.36 4.72 10.58
CA SER A 127 -11.43 4.52 11.54
C SER A 127 -12.75 4.28 10.80
N CYS A 128 -13.75 3.81 11.53
CA CYS A 128 -15.11 3.60 11.02
C CYS A 128 -15.93 4.90 10.94
N ASP A 129 -15.32 6.05 11.18
CA ASP A 129 -16.02 7.32 11.25
C ASP A 129 -16.58 7.72 9.89
N LYS A 130 -17.74 8.40 9.88
CA LYS A 130 -18.35 8.92 8.64
C LYS A 130 -17.42 9.85 7.85
N LYS A 131 -16.42 10.45 8.53
CA LYS A 131 -15.37 11.26 7.91
C LYS A 131 -14.03 10.84 8.49
N ILE A 132 -13.10 10.49 7.62
CA ILE A 132 -11.73 10.17 8.00
C ILE A 132 -10.75 11.15 7.34
N LYS A 133 -9.63 11.36 8.00
CA LYS A 133 -8.55 12.23 7.52
C LYS A 133 -7.60 11.42 6.64
N GLY A 134 -7.26 11.97 5.48
CA GLY A 134 -6.28 11.39 4.58
C GLY A 134 -5.33 12.45 4.03
N PHE A 135 -4.32 11.99 3.29
CA PHE A 135 -3.29 12.83 2.72
C PHE A 135 -2.94 12.37 1.32
N TYR A 136 -2.80 13.30 0.38
CA TYR A 136 -2.03 13.02 -0.82
C TYR A 136 -0.55 13.15 -0.50
N LYS A 137 0.20 12.09 -0.76
CA LYS A 137 1.65 12.07 -0.60
C LYS A 137 2.32 11.92 -1.96
N SER A 138 3.50 12.53 -2.11
CA SER A 138 4.34 12.36 -3.29
C SER A 138 4.84 10.92 -3.37
N VAL A 139 4.73 10.29 -4.54
CA VAL A 139 5.31 8.95 -4.75
C VAL A 139 6.84 8.98 -4.82
N ILE A 140 7.44 10.17 -4.97
CA ILE A 140 8.89 10.36 -5.12
C ILE A 140 9.54 10.63 -3.76
N SER A 141 8.99 11.57 -2.99
CA SER A 141 9.61 12.05 -1.75
C SER A 141 8.90 11.57 -0.49
N ASP A 142 7.77 10.87 -0.65
CA ASP A 142 6.84 10.53 0.43
C ASP A 142 6.30 11.74 1.21
N ALA A 143 6.57 12.97 0.76
CA ALA A 143 6.11 14.18 1.42
C ALA A 143 4.60 14.38 1.26
N ILE A 144 3.94 14.89 2.31
CA ILE A 144 2.54 15.30 2.26
C ILE A 144 2.41 16.51 1.33
N VAL A 145 1.58 16.37 0.29
CA VAL A 145 1.30 17.42 -0.69
C VAL A 145 0.00 18.14 -0.38
N GLU A 146 -1.01 17.42 0.10
CA GLU A 146 -2.34 17.97 0.40
C GLU A 146 -3.03 17.12 1.47
N GLU A 147 -3.70 17.78 2.40
CA GLU A 147 -4.63 17.14 3.34
C GLU A 147 -6.02 17.03 2.73
N VAL A 148 -6.67 15.88 2.90
CA VAL A 148 -8.02 15.62 2.38
C VAL A 148 -8.94 15.04 3.44
N VAL A 149 -10.23 15.33 3.30
CA VAL A 149 -11.30 14.69 4.08
C VAL A 149 -12.01 13.68 3.19
N ILE A 150 -12.05 12.44 3.67
CA ILE A 150 -12.71 11.32 3.00
C ILE A 150 -14.04 11.07 3.71
N LYS A 151 -15.15 11.15 2.98
CA LYS A 151 -16.45 10.77 3.52
C LYS A 151 -16.72 9.30 3.24
N GLN A 152 -17.00 8.52 4.29
CA GLN A 152 -17.41 7.12 4.16
C GLN A 152 -18.94 7.06 4.02
N LYS A 153 -19.42 6.36 2.99
CA LYS A 153 -20.85 6.05 2.79
C LYS A 153 -21.03 4.56 2.58
N VAL A 154 -21.84 3.93 3.41
CA VAL A 154 -22.22 2.53 3.24
C VAL A 154 -23.48 2.45 2.38
N LYS A 155 -23.49 1.55 1.41
CA LYS A 155 -24.66 1.18 0.63
C LYS A 155 -24.57 -0.31 0.34
N GLU A 156 -25.57 -1.07 0.79
CA GLU A 156 -25.59 -2.53 0.64
C GLU A 156 -24.28 -3.14 1.17
N ASP A 157 -23.58 -3.94 0.36
CA ASP A 157 -22.30 -4.58 0.70
C ASP A 157 -21.07 -3.76 0.29
N THR A 158 -21.25 -2.48 -0.03
CA THR A 158 -20.16 -1.60 -0.47
C THR A 158 -20.01 -0.38 0.44
N VAL A 159 -18.77 -0.07 0.79
CA VAL A 159 -18.38 1.20 1.40
C VAL A 159 -17.73 2.09 0.34
N TYR A 160 -18.29 3.26 0.12
CA TYR A 160 -17.74 4.27 -0.78
C TYR A 160 -16.96 5.31 0.01
N TRP A 161 -15.69 5.46 -0.33
CA TRP A 161 -14.89 6.61 0.08
C TRP A 161 -15.02 7.72 -0.95
N ILE A 162 -15.60 8.85 -0.53
CA ILE A 162 -15.73 10.04 -1.36
C ILE A 162 -14.64 11.01 -0.93
N VAL A 163 -13.58 11.10 -1.72
CA VAL A 163 -12.44 11.96 -1.44
C VAL A 163 -12.78 13.36 -1.91
N LYS A 164 -12.88 14.31 -0.97
CA LYS A 164 -13.11 15.71 -1.31
C LYS A 164 -11.78 16.40 -1.61
N SER A 165 -11.39 16.45 -2.88
CA SER A 165 -10.30 17.30 -3.37
C SER A 165 -10.85 18.55 -4.06
N LYS A 166 -10.08 19.65 -4.04
CA LYS A 166 -10.42 20.89 -4.75
C LYS A 166 -10.52 20.72 -6.27
N ARG A 167 -9.82 19.72 -6.86
CA ARG A 167 -9.76 19.55 -8.32
C ARG A 167 -10.82 18.58 -8.84
N TYR A 168 -10.87 17.37 -8.31
CA TYR A 168 -11.87 16.37 -8.71
C TYR A 168 -12.24 15.47 -7.52
N PRO A 169 -13.49 15.48 -7.05
CA PRO A 169 -13.95 14.47 -6.12
C PRO A 169 -14.09 13.13 -6.86
N TYR A 170 -13.45 12.09 -6.35
CA TYR A 170 -13.62 10.73 -6.84
C TYR A 170 -14.15 9.81 -5.75
N LYS A 171 -14.76 8.71 -6.18
CA LYS A 171 -15.36 7.69 -5.33
C LYS A 171 -14.54 6.42 -5.45
N ILE A 172 -14.17 5.85 -4.31
CA ILE A 172 -13.45 4.59 -4.23
C ILE A 172 -14.37 3.57 -3.58
N PRO A 173 -14.78 2.51 -4.30
CA PRO A 173 -15.58 1.44 -3.74
C PRO A 173 -14.72 0.41 -3.00
N PHE A 174 -15.19 -0.05 -1.84
CA PHE A 174 -14.63 -1.15 -1.07
C PHE A 174 -15.72 -2.14 -0.71
N GLU A 175 -15.40 -3.43 -0.75
CA GLU A 175 -16.29 -4.46 -0.21
C GLU A 175 -16.36 -4.32 1.32
N LYS A 176 -17.58 -4.38 1.88
CA LYS A 176 -17.84 -4.14 3.31
C LYS A 176 -17.02 -5.07 4.23
N HIS A 177 -16.87 -6.34 3.83
CA HIS A 177 -16.15 -7.35 4.61
C HIS A 177 -14.64 -7.09 4.72
N ARG A 178 -14.06 -6.24 3.86
CA ARG A 178 -12.63 -5.86 3.91
C ARG A 178 -12.36 -4.78 4.93
N LEU A 179 -13.30 -3.87 5.13
CA LEU A 179 -13.25 -2.84 6.18
C LEU A 179 -13.76 -3.42 7.51
N LYS A 180 -13.16 -4.54 7.95
CA LYS A 180 -13.59 -5.30 9.13
C LYS A 180 -13.73 -4.40 10.35
N GLY A 181 -14.85 -4.56 11.07
CA GLY A 181 -15.12 -3.86 12.33
C GLY A 181 -15.89 -2.55 12.20
N CYS A 182 -16.30 -2.14 11.00
CA CYS A 182 -16.95 -0.84 10.81
C CYS A 182 -18.45 -0.86 10.54
N PHE A 183 -19.06 -1.95 10.03
CA PHE A 183 -20.46 -1.94 9.56
C PHE A 183 -21.12 -3.30 9.54
#